data_AF-A0A7S4JC56-F1
#
_entry.id   AF-A0A7S4JC56-F1
#
_cell.length_a   1.000
_cell.length_b   1.000
_cell.length_c   1.000
_cell.angle_alpha   90.00
_cell.angle_beta   90.00
_cell.angle_gamma   90.00
#
_symmetry.space_group_name_H-M   'P 1'
#
loop_
_entity.id
_entity.type
_entity.pdbx_description
1 polymer ?
#
loop_
_entity_poly.entity_id
_entity_poly.type
_entity_poly.pdbx_seq_one_letter_code
_entity_poly.pdbx_strand_id
1 'polypeptide(L)'
;MHRLVLSAVRTASRAASRPRAHVASFSAVQYRSFSSEEIIPGVGKGKTSTGLEEERDISLFVAKNRELLNKLEKSTIARDAPYRVNAEIVAKYRVSVAKESGGNPKKIVGQCAIDFTKSKTLGDLIAESEAEIRRMEEYDRKGFSSES
;
A
#
# COMPACT_ATOMS: atom_id res chain seq x y z
N MET A 1 -27.06 -50.32 -19.24
CA MET A 1 -26.03 -51.37 -19.10
C MET A 1 -24.70 -50.86 -19.66
N HIS A 2 -23.57 -51.36 -19.13
CA HIS A 2 -22.15 -50.95 -19.31
C HIS A 2 -21.70 -49.82 -18.35
N ARG A 3 -21.23 -50.06 -17.11
CA ARG A 3 -19.99 -50.69 -16.56
C ARG A 3 -18.66 -49.95 -16.87
N LEU A 4 -18.11 -49.34 -15.79
CA LEU A 4 -16.70 -49.30 -15.26
C LEU A 4 -15.57 -48.87 -16.24
N VAL A 5 -14.51 -48.16 -15.82
CA VAL A 5 -13.40 -48.66 -14.98
C VAL A 5 -12.65 -47.50 -14.28
N LEU A 6 -12.38 -47.69 -12.98
CA LEU A 6 -11.42 -46.95 -12.15
C LEU A 6 -9.96 -47.26 -12.58
N SER A 7 -9.07 -46.27 -12.55
CA SER A 7 -7.65 -46.55 -12.28
C SER A 7 -7.00 -45.41 -11.52
N ALA A 8 -6.52 -45.73 -10.32
CA ALA A 8 -5.72 -44.88 -9.46
C ALA A 8 -4.24 -45.24 -9.67
N VAL A 9 -3.36 -44.25 -9.69
CA VAL A 9 -1.92 -44.47 -9.48
C VAL A 9 -1.45 -43.60 -8.32
N ARG A 10 -1.09 -44.30 -7.24
CA ARG A 10 -0.39 -43.80 -6.06
C ARG A 10 1.05 -44.29 -6.18
N THR A 11 2.02 -43.39 -6.12
CA THR A 11 3.40 -43.75 -5.76
C THR A 11 3.96 -42.73 -4.78
N ALA A 12 4.12 -43.18 -3.55
CA ALA A 12 4.95 -42.58 -2.53
C ALA A 12 6.22 -43.42 -2.38
N SER A 13 7.37 -42.78 -2.14
CA SER A 13 8.57 -43.33 -1.48
C SER A 13 9.54 -42.15 -1.28
N ARG A 14 9.84 -41.62 -0.10
CA ARG A 14 10.37 -42.12 1.20
C ARG A 14 11.87 -41.78 1.33
N ALA A 15 12.15 -41.18 2.49
CA ALA A 15 13.37 -40.55 3.02
C ALA A 15 14.67 -41.39 3.12
N ALA A 16 15.80 -40.68 3.34
CA ALA A 16 17.00 -41.09 4.09
C ALA A 16 17.85 -39.82 4.41
N SER A 17 17.95 -39.29 5.64
CA SER A 17 18.79 -39.63 6.81
C SER A 17 20.19 -38.94 6.88
N ARG A 18 20.35 -38.14 7.96
CA ARG A 18 21.47 -37.39 8.62
C ARG A 18 22.81 -38.18 8.85
N PRO A 19 23.86 -37.67 9.60
CA PRO A 19 24.57 -36.37 9.73
C PRO A 19 26.14 -36.51 9.86
N ARG A 20 26.83 -35.45 10.37
CA ARG A 20 28.24 -35.27 10.90
C ARG A 20 29.25 -34.63 9.93
N ALA A 21 30.22 -33.79 10.31
CA ALA A 21 30.63 -33.10 11.55
C ALA A 21 31.79 -32.10 11.24
N HIS A 22 32.20 -31.34 12.27
CA HIS A 22 33.45 -30.57 12.48
C HIS A 22 33.48 -29.07 12.05
N VAL A 23 33.46 -28.11 13.00
CA VAL A 23 34.59 -27.51 13.80
C VAL A 23 35.51 -26.67 12.90
N ALA A 24 35.89 -25.41 13.11
CA ALA A 24 35.62 -24.31 14.04
C ALA A 24 36.26 -23.05 13.42
N SER A 25 35.91 -21.83 13.86
CA SER A 25 36.89 -20.78 14.19
C SER A 25 36.19 -19.52 14.71
N PHE A 26 36.78 -18.96 15.76
CA PHE A 26 36.34 -17.78 16.49
C PHE A 26 36.64 -16.50 15.71
N SER A 27 35.73 -15.52 15.78
CA SER A 27 36.11 -14.11 15.77
C SER A 27 35.15 -13.36 16.68
N ALA A 28 35.71 -12.88 17.78
CA ALA A 28 35.04 -12.04 18.75
C ALA A 28 34.73 -10.67 18.12
N VAL A 29 33.47 -10.24 18.22
CA VAL A 29 33.11 -8.83 18.09
C VAL A 29 32.55 -8.38 19.44
N GLN A 30 33.24 -7.40 19.99
CA GLN A 30 32.99 -6.77 21.28
C GLN A 30 31.64 -6.03 21.31
N TYR A 31 30.98 -6.13 22.47
CA TYR A 31 30.21 -5.10 23.17
C TYR A 31 29.17 -4.26 22.38
N ARG A 32 27.90 -4.36 22.79
CA ARG A 32 27.24 -3.30 23.56
C ARG A 32 26.19 -3.91 24.50
N SER A 33 26.40 -3.67 25.79
CA SER A 33 25.44 -3.91 26.86
C SER A 33 24.21 -3.02 26.62
N PHE A 34 23.03 -3.60 26.46
CA PHE A 34 21.78 -2.86 26.62
C PHE A 34 21.36 -2.96 28.07
N SER A 35 21.40 -1.80 28.74
CA SER A 35 20.94 -1.59 30.10
C SER A 35 19.51 -2.11 30.25
N SER A 36 19.30 -2.93 31.28
CA SER A 36 18.01 -3.41 31.74
C SER A 36 17.14 -2.24 32.20
N GLU A 37 16.26 -1.75 31.32
CA GLU A 37 15.06 -1.02 31.75
C GLU A 37 13.85 -1.95 31.59
N GLU A 38 13.55 -2.59 32.72
CA GLU A 38 12.20 -2.82 33.24
C GLU A 38 11.05 -2.65 32.24
N ILE A 39 10.56 -3.77 31.70
CA ILE A 39 9.35 -3.83 30.89
C ILE A 39 8.15 -3.64 31.83
N ILE A 40 7.61 -2.42 31.89
CA ILE A 40 6.31 -2.15 32.52
C ILE A 40 5.21 -2.83 31.67
N PRO A 41 4.46 -3.81 32.21
CA PRO A 41 3.36 -4.42 31.49
C PRO A 41 2.16 -3.47 31.54
N GLY A 42 1.86 -2.75 30.45
CA GLY A 42 0.59 -2.00 30.38
C GLY A 42 0.42 -0.85 29.40
N VAL A 43 1.41 -0.48 28.58
CA VAL A 43 1.23 0.64 27.64
C VAL A 43 1.19 0.13 26.20
N GLY A 44 -0.03 -0.05 25.69
CA GLY A 44 -0.25 -0.24 24.26
C GLY A 44 0.42 0.91 23.51
N LYS A 45 1.28 0.59 22.54
CA LYS A 45 1.97 1.55 21.67
C LYS A 45 0.98 2.27 20.76
N GLY A 46 0.16 3.16 21.31
CA GLY A 46 -0.55 4.17 20.55
C GLY A 46 0.48 5.16 20.04
N LYS A 47 0.84 5.08 18.76
CA LYS A 47 1.66 6.10 18.11
C LYS A 47 0.89 7.42 18.23
N THR A 48 1.35 8.30 19.11
CA THR A 48 0.91 9.70 19.16
C THR A 48 1.59 10.37 17.99
N SER A 49 0.89 10.53 16.87
CA SER A 49 1.37 11.33 15.75
C SER A 49 1.66 12.73 16.28
N THR A 50 2.91 13.18 16.13
CA THR A 50 3.25 14.57 16.47
C THR A 50 2.56 15.50 15.48
N GLY A 51 2.14 16.71 15.89
CA GLY A 51 1.46 17.65 14.98
C GLY A 51 2.27 17.97 13.70
N LEU A 52 3.60 17.88 13.78
CA LEU A 52 4.52 18.03 12.64
C LEU A 52 4.48 16.85 11.66
N GLU A 53 4.16 15.65 12.12
CA GLU A 53 3.95 14.47 11.26
C GLU A 53 2.62 14.62 10.50
N GLU A 54 1.57 15.07 11.19
CA GLU A 54 0.26 15.29 10.58
C GLU A 54 0.28 16.37 9.49
N GLU A 55 0.97 17.49 9.74
CA GLU A 55 1.12 18.55 8.73
C GLU A 55 1.89 18.08 7.48
N ARG A 56 2.94 17.27 7.67
CA ARG A 56 3.70 16.66 6.57
C ARG A 56 2.83 15.70 5.77
N ASP A 57 2.04 14.87 6.43
CA ASP A 57 1.15 13.91 5.76
C ASP A 57 0.05 14.62 4.98
N ILE A 58 -0.53 15.70 5.52
CA ILE A 58 -1.53 16.51 4.80
C ILE A 58 -0.91 17.14 3.56
N SER A 59 0.30 17.68 3.70
CA SER A 59 1.04 18.27 2.57
C SER A 59 1.33 17.22 1.49
N LEU A 60 1.74 16.02 1.90
CA LEU A 60 1.99 14.91 0.98
C LEU A 60 0.70 14.43 0.30
N PHE A 61 -0.40 14.31 1.03
CA PHE A 61 -1.71 13.95 0.49
C PHE A 61 -2.17 14.94 -0.60
N VAL A 62 -2.04 16.25 -0.34
CA VAL A 62 -2.35 17.29 -1.34
C VAL A 62 -1.40 17.20 -2.53
N ALA A 63 -0.10 17.00 -2.29
CA ALA A 63 0.89 16.88 -3.35
C ALA A 63 0.58 15.72 -4.29
N LYS A 64 0.21 14.54 -3.76
CA LYS A 64 -0.14 13.36 -4.56
C LYS A 64 -1.41 13.55 -5.38
N ASN A 65 -2.44 14.17 -4.83
CA ASN A 65 -3.65 14.44 -5.60
C ASN A 65 -3.42 15.49 -6.70
N ARG A 66 -2.56 16.50 -6.47
CA ARG A 66 -2.14 17.43 -7.52
C ARG A 66 -1.26 16.77 -8.58
N GLU A 67 -0.38 15.85 -8.17
CA GLU A 67 0.43 15.04 -9.09
C GLU A 67 -0.47 14.23 -10.03
N LEU A 68 -1.51 13.57 -9.49
CA LEU A 68 -2.50 12.85 -10.28
C LEU A 68 -3.22 13.77 -11.29
N LEU A 69 -3.69 14.94 -10.86
CA LEU A 69 -4.34 15.92 -11.74
C LEU A 69 -3.41 16.38 -12.87
N ASN A 70 -2.17 16.72 -12.54
CA ASN A 70 -1.17 17.13 -13.52
C ASN A 70 -0.86 16.03 -14.54
N LYS A 71 -0.85 14.77 -14.11
CA LYS A 71 -0.64 13.64 -15.01
C LYS A 71 -1.86 13.36 -15.89
N LEU A 72 -3.08 13.43 -15.35
CA LEU A 72 -4.32 13.32 -16.12
C LEU A 72 -4.42 14.41 -17.19
N GLU A 73 -4.00 15.63 -16.89
CA GLU A 73 -3.97 16.73 -17.86
C GLU A 73 -3.04 16.42 -19.05
N LYS A 74 -1.89 15.81 -18.77
CA LYS A 74 -0.85 15.45 -19.76
C LYS A 74 -1.05 14.07 -20.39
N SER A 75 -2.00 13.29 -19.89
CA SER A 75 -2.27 11.93 -20.37
C SER A 75 -2.97 11.95 -21.73
N THR A 76 -2.71 10.90 -22.51
CA THR A 76 -3.36 10.59 -23.78
C THR A 76 -4.78 10.01 -23.63
N ILE A 77 -5.18 9.65 -22.41
CA ILE A 77 -6.54 9.18 -22.11
C ILE A 77 -7.56 10.26 -22.50
N ALA A 78 -8.57 9.88 -23.28
CA ALA A 78 -9.60 10.81 -23.77
C ALA A 78 -10.29 11.59 -22.63
N ARG A 79 -10.56 12.88 -22.84
CA ARG A 79 -11.10 13.78 -21.80
C ARG A 79 -12.47 13.36 -21.26
N ASP A 80 -13.25 12.70 -22.09
CA ASP A 80 -14.58 12.14 -21.80
C ASP A 80 -14.53 10.69 -21.31
N ALA A 81 -13.35 10.06 -21.30
CA ALA A 81 -13.21 8.70 -20.79
C ALA A 81 -13.70 8.64 -19.34
N PRO A 82 -14.63 7.72 -19.00
CA PRO A 82 -15.23 7.67 -17.65
C PRO A 82 -14.18 7.57 -16.53
N TYR A 83 -13.08 6.84 -16.78
CA TYR A 83 -11.96 6.75 -15.85
C TYR A 83 -11.33 8.11 -15.55
N ARG A 84 -10.99 8.89 -16.58
CA ARG A 84 -10.35 10.21 -16.43
C ARG A 84 -11.27 11.17 -15.69
N VAL A 85 -12.54 11.22 -16.07
CA VAL A 85 -13.55 12.08 -15.42
C VAL A 85 -13.66 11.75 -13.93
N ASN A 86 -13.79 10.47 -13.58
CA ASN A 86 -13.93 10.05 -12.18
C ASN A 86 -12.66 10.34 -11.36
N ALA A 87 -11.48 10.03 -11.90
CA ALA A 87 -10.22 10.29 -11.22
C ALA A 87 -10.00 11.79 -11.00
N GLU A 88 -10.37 12.63 -11.96
CA GLU A 88 -10.28 14.10 -11.84
C GLU A 88 -11.24 14.65 -10.78
N ILE A 89 -12.50 14.18 -10.75
CA ILE A 89 -13.47 14.57 -9.73
C ILE A 89 -12.97 14.22 -8.33
N VAL A 90 -12.53 12.97 -8.14
CA VAL A 90 -12.04 12.48 -6.83
C VAL A 90 -10.82 13.28 -6.38
N ALA A 91 -9.84 13.49 -7.26
CA ALA A 91 -8.62 14.22 -6.92
C ALA A 91 -8.89 15.70 -6.59
N LYS A 92 -9.77 16.37 -7.34
CA LYS A 92 -10.19 17.75 -7.04
C LYS A 92 -10.91 17.85 -5.71
N TYR A 93 -11.85 16.95 -5.44
CA TYR A 93 -12.58 16.89 -4.18
C TYR A 93 -11.64 16.65 -2.98
N ARG A 94 -10.69 15.73 -3.10
CA ARG A 94 -9.69 15.47 -2.06
C ARG A 94 -8.83 16.70 -1.74
N VAL A 95 -8.45 17.47 -2.76
CA VAL A 95 -7.71 18.72 -2.58
C VAL A 95 -8.58 19.81 -1.94
N SER A 96 -9.87 19.92 -2.28
CA SER A 96 -10.77 20.90 -1.64
C SER A 96 -11.00 20.57 -0.17
N VAL A 97 -11.30 19.31 0.15
CA VAL A 97 -11.44 18.82 1.53
C VAL A 97 -10.19 19.12 2.36
N ALA A 98 -9.00 18.89 1.83
CA ALA A 98 -7.77 19.18 2.55
C ALA A 98 -7.66 20.67 2.92
N LYS A 99 -8.07 21.58 2.03
CA LYS A 99 -8.09 23.03 2.29
C LYS A 99 -9.14 23.43 3.32
N GLU A 100 -10.33 22.85 3.24
CA GLU A 100 -11.48 23.17 4.10
C GLU A 100 -11.37 22.52 5.50
N SER A 101 -10.56 21.47 5.63
CA SER A 101 -10.40 20.72 6.89
C SER A 101 -9.71 21.52 8.01
N GLY A 102 -9.06 22.64 7.68
CA GLY A 102 -8.29 23.45 8.63
C GLY A 102 -7.08 22.71 9.18
N GLY A 103 -6.47 21.81 8.39
CA GLY A 103 -5.32 21.01 8.81
C GLY A 103 -5.66 19.84 9.74
N ASN A 104 -6.93 19.44 9.83
CA ASN A 104 -7.35 18.32 10.68
C ASN A 104 -7.37 17.00 9.88
N PRO A 105 -6.43 16.06 10.14
CA PRO A 105 -6.33 14.83 9.36
C PRO A 105 -7.55 13.91 9.54
N LYS A 106 -8.20 13.92 10.70
CA LYS A 106 -9.40 13.10 10.96
C LYS A 106 -10.59 13.57 10.12
N LYS A 107 -10.74 14.88 9.93
CA LYS A 107 -11.78 15.43 9.05
C LYS A 107 -11.54 15.03 7.59
N ILE A 108 -10.29 15.12 7.14
CA ILE A 108 -9.90 14.69 5.78
C ILE A 108 -10.24 13.22 5.58
N VAL A 109 -9.82 12.35 6.50
CA VAL A 109 -10.12 10.91 6.42
C VAL A 109 -11.62 10.66 6.41
N GLY A 110 -12.38 11.29 7.31
CA GLY A 110 -13.83 11.10 7.40
C GLY A 110 -14.61 11.54 6.16
N GLN A 111 -14.07 12.47 5.36
CA GLN A 111 -14.73 12.97 4.15
C GLN A 111 -14.21 12.33 2.86
N CYS A 112 -12.96 11.86 2.84
CA CYS A 112 -12.30 11.32 1.65
C CYS A 112 -12.22 9.79 1.61
N ALA A 113 -12.33 9.12 2.76
CA ALA A 113 -12.39 7.66 2.80
C ALA A 113 -13.70 7.19 2.19
N ILE A 114 -13.61 6.19 1.33
CA ILE A 114 -14.77 5.57 0.71
C ILE A 114 -14.98 4.22 1.38
N ASP A 115 -16.22 3.87 1.71
CA ASP A 115 -16.54 2.71 2.56
C ASP A 115 -15.90 1.40 2.06
N PHE A 116 -15.75 1.24 0.74
CA PHE A 116 -15.16 0.04 0.15
C PHE A 116 -13.62 0.03 0.11
N THR A 117 -12.94 1.17 0.28
CA THR A 117 -11.46 1.23 0.21
C THR A 117 -10.78 0.96 1.54
N LYS A 118 -11.53 0.78 2.63
CA LYS A 118 -11.04 0.46 3.99
C LYS A 118 -9.98 1.44 4.53
N SER A 119 -9.87 2.63 3.96
CA SER A 119 -8.96 3.68 4.45
C SER A 119 -9.40 4.19 5.82
N LYS A 120 -8.49 4.16 6.79
CA LYS A 120 -8.73 4.59 8.17
C LYS A 120 -7.80 5.70 8.62
N THR A 121 -6.73 5.94 7.86
CA THR A 121 -5.70 6.91 8.16
C THR A 121 -5.41 7.77 6.93
N LEU A 122 -4.79 8.93 7.16
CA LEU A 122 -4.34 9.78 6.07
C LEU A 122 -3.26 9.09 5.21
N GLY A 123 -2.42 8.25 5.84
CA GLY A 123 -1.47 7.39 5.15
C GLY A 123 -2.12 6.44 4.15
N ASP A 124 -3.27 5.85 4.50
CA ASP A 124 -4.02 4.99 3.57
C ASP A 124 -4.51 5.77 2.34
N LEU A 125 -5.01 6.99 2.54
CA LEU A 125 -5.45 7.87 1.46
C LEU A 125 -4.29 8.35 0.56
N ILE A 126 -3.10 8.54 1.13
CA ILE A 126 -1.88 8.82 0.36
C ILE A 126 -1.53 7.60 -0.50
N ALA A 127 -1.51 6.40 0.08
CA ALA A 127 -1.25 5.16 -0.63
C ALA A 127 -2.27 4.91 -1.76
N GLU A 128 -3.55 5.21 -1.54
CA GLU A 128 -4.57 5.17 -2.58
C GLU A 128 -4.26 6.15 -3.72
N SER A 129 -3.84 7.38 -3.39
CA SER A 129 -3.51 8.40 -4.39
C SER A 129 -2.30 7.97 -5.23
N GLU A 130 -1.31 7.33 -4.62
CA GLU A 130 -0.17 6.73 -5.32
C GLU A 130 -0.58 5.55 -6.21
N ALA A 131 -1.46 4.68 -5.72
CA ALA A 131 -2.00 3.58 -6.51
C ALA A 131 -2.79 4.09 -7.73
N GLU A 132 -3.53 5.19 -7.58
CA GLU A 132 -4.27 5.82 -8.67
C GLU A 132 -3.34 6.42 -9.73
N ILE A 133 -2.25 7.06 -9.30
CA ILE A 133 -1.21 7.55 -10.23
C ILE A 133 -0.65 6.39 -11.05
N ARG A 134 -0.29 5.27 -10.41
CA ARG A 134 0.24 4.09 -11.11
C ARG A 134 -0.79 3.49 -12.07
N ARG A 135 -2.05 3.43 -11.66
CA ARG A 135 -3.13 2.92 -12.51
C ARG A 135 -3.32 3.80 -13.73
N MET A 136 -3.33 5.12 -13.56
CA MET A 136 -3.44 6.06 -14.68
C MET A 136 -2.28 5.89 -15.65
N GLU A 137 -1.04 5.76 -15.17
CA GLU A 137 0.13 5.50 -16.02
C GLU A 137 0.02 4.17 -16.78
N GLU A 138 -0.59 3.16 -16.16
CA GLU A 138 -0.87 1.87 -16.80
C GLU A 138 -1.93 2.01 -17.90
N TYR A 139 -3.02 2.75 -17.66
CA TYR A 139 -4.03 3.05 -18.68
C TYR A 139 -3.44 3.84 -19.84
N ASP A 140 -2.62 4.84 -19.55
CA ASP A 140 -1.98 5.68 -20.55
C ASP A 140 -1.01 4.86 -21.42
N ARG A 141 -0.27 3.92 -20.81
CA ARG A 141 0.63 3.01 -21.52
C ARG A 141 -0.10 1.96 -22.34
N LYS A 142 -1.19 1.40 -21.81
CA LYS A 142 -1.99 0.36 -22.47
C LYS A 142 -2.95 0.93 -23.51
N GLY A 143 -3.19 2.24 -23.49
CA GLY A 143 -4.09 3.00 -24.35
C GLY A 143 -3.79 2.97 -25.85
N PHE A 144 -2.84 2.15 -26.32
CA PHE A 144 -2.61 1.87 -27.74
C PHE A 144 -2.10 0.43 -28.02
N SER A 145 -2.48 -0.55 -27.19
CA SER A 145 -2.32 -1.97 -27.54
C SER A 145 -3.63 -2.57 -28.03
N SER A 146 -4.24 -1.94 -29.03
CA SER A 146 -5.18 -2.65 -29.92
C SER A 146 -4.33 -3.34 -31.00
N GLU A 147 -3.92 -4.57 -30.72
CA GLU A 147 -3.45 -5.63 -31.64
C GLU A 147 -2.49 -5.25 -32.79
N SER A 148 -1.35 -5.95 -32.85
CA SER A 148 -0.67 -6.26 -34.12
C SER A 148 -0.17 -7.69 -34.07
#